data_AF-A0A6M4P8J0-F1
#
_entry.id   AF-A0A6M4P8J0-F1
#
_cell.length_a   1.000
_cell.length_b   1.000
_cell.length_c   1.000
_cell.angle_alpha   90.00
_cell.angle_beta   90.00
_cell.angle_gamma   90.00
#
_symmetry.space_group_name_H-M   'P 1'
#
loop_
_entity.id
_entity.type
_entity.pdbx_description
1 polymer ?
#
loop_
_entity_poly.entity_id
_entity_poly.type
_entity_poly.pdbx_seq_one_letter_code
_entity_poly.pdbx_strand_id
1 'polypeptide(L)' 'MIQFIDDNKAEYGIELICRVLPIAPLTYHRAIDLENSPEKRSLRSQHDDFYVGEIKRIWQDSKCRYGVRKVW' A
#
# COMPACT_ATOMS: atom_id res chain seq x y z
N MET A 1 -5.82 0.76 -7.96
CA MET A 1 -6.26 2.10 -8.43
C MET A 1 -5.07 2.92 -8.90
N ILE A 2 -4.07 3.19 -8.04
CA ILE A 2 -2.87 3.96 -8.40
C ILE A 2 -2.10 3.29 -9.54
N GLN A 3 -1.85 1.98 -9.44
CA GLN A 3 -1.21 1.19 -10.51
C GLN A 3 -1.87 1.38 -11.87
N PHE A 4 -3.22 1.37 -11.94
CA PHE A 4 -3.95 1.57 -13.19
C PHE A 4 -3.70 2.97 -13.78
N ILE A 5 -3.63 4.00 -12.93
CA ILE A 5 -3.31 5.36 -13.36
C ILE A 5 -1.85 5.41 -13.84
N ASP A 6 -0.92 4.77 -13.13
CA ASP A 6 0.49 4.72 -13.51
C ASP A 6 0.72 4.02 -14.86
N ASP A 7 0.00 2.94 -15.13
CA ASP A 7 0.12 2.17 -16.36
C ASP A 7 -0.41 2.97 -17.58
N ASN A 8 -1.42 3.83 -17.36
CA ASN A 8 -2.15 4.51 -18.44
C ASN A 8 -1.83 6.01 -18.56
N LYS A 9 -1.10 6.61 -17.60
CA LYS A 9 -0.82 8.07 -17.59
C LYS A 9 -0.05 8.55 -18.82
N ALA A 10 0.75 7.68 -19.43
CA ALA A 10 1.53 8.03 -20.63
C ALA A 10 0.65 8.23 -21.86
N GLU A 11 -0.47 7.51 -21.95
CA GLU A 11 -1.38 7.54 -23.10
C GLU A 11 -2.52 8.55 -22.91
N TYR A 12 -3.08 8.63 -21.70
CA TYR A 12 -4.30 9.40 -21.44
C TYR A 12 -4.08 10.63 -20.55
N GLY A 13 -2.95 10.74 -19.85
CA GLY A 13 -2.74 11.77 -18.83
C GLY A 13 -3.53 11.51 -17.54
N ILE A 14 -3.03 12.05 -16.43
CA ILE A 14 -3.56 11.76 -15.09
C ILE A 14 -4.94 12.39 -14.90
N GLU A 15 -5.14 13.60 -15.41
CA GLU A 15 -6.36 14.38 -15.22
C GLU A 15 -7.59 13.74 -15.86
N LEU A 16 -7.42 13.16 -17.05
CA LEU A 16 -8.50 12.47 -17.76
C LEU A 16 -8.88 11.17 -17.04
N ILE A 17 -7.89 10.38 -16.62
CA ILE A 17 -8.13 9.15 -15.86
C ILE A 17 -8.80 9.47 -14.52
N CYS A 18 -8.31 10.48 -13.79
CA CYS A 18 -8.90 10.90 -12.52
C CYS A 18 -10.36 11.37 -12.67
N ARG A 19 -10.67 12.06 -13.78
CA ARG A 19 -12.04 12.48 -14.10
C ARG A 19 -12.98 11.29 -14.32
N VAL A 20 -12.51 10.23 -14.98
CA VAL A 20 -13.30 9.01 -15.26
C VAL A 20 -13.43 8.10 -14.03
N LEU A 21 -12.42 8.06 -13.16
CA LEU A 21 -12.41 7.29 -11.91
C LEU A 21 -13.05 7.99 -10.69
N PRO A 22 -13.89 9.01 -10.93
CA PRO A 22 -14.16 10.16 -10.05
C PRO A 22 -13.24 10.30 -8.80
N ILE A 23 -11.95 10.51 -9.01
CA ILE A 23 -11.00 10.82 -7.94
C ILE A 23 -10.35 12.18 -8.18
N ALA A 24 -9.94 12.85 -7.10
CA ALA A 24 -9.14 14.07 -7.24
C ALA A 24 -7.70 13.71 -7.65
N PRO A 25 -7.06 14.43 -8.60
CA PRO A 25 -5.66 14.23 -8.96
C PRO A 25 -4.70 14.34 -7.75
N LEU A 26 -5.03 15.18 -6.78
CA LEU A 26 -4.28 15.31 -5.52
C LEU A 26 -4.22 13.99 -4.75
N THR A 27 -5.28 13.17 -4.80
CA THR A 27 -5.32 11.86 -4.14
C THR A 27 -4.31 10.90 -4.77
N TYR A 28 -4.16 10.94 -6.11
CA TYR A 28 -3.13 10.17 -6.80
C TYR A 28 -1.73 10.61 -6.39
N HIS A 29 -1.43 11.92 -6.45
CA HIS A 29 -0.11 12.44 -6.06
C HIS A 29 0.22 12.13 -4.60
N ARG A 30 -0.74 12.32 -3.68
CA ARG A 30 -0.57 11.96 -2.28
C ARG A 30 -0.24 10.48 -2.11
N ALA A 31 -0.85 9.60 -2.90
CA ALA A 31 -0.60 8.19 -2.77
C ALA A 31 0.79 7.79 -3.28
N ILE A 32 1.24 8.38 -4.39
CA ILE A 32 2.62 8.24 -4.89
C ILE A 32 3.63 8.77 -3.87
N ASP A 33 3.34 9.92 -3.24
CA ASP A 33 4.20 10.48 -2.19
C ASP A 33 4.32 9.53 -0.99
N LEU A 34 3.21 8.94 -0.54
CA LEU A 34 3.20 7.97 0.57
C LEU A 34 3.87 6.64 0.21
N GLU A 35 3.89 6.28 -1.07
CA GLU A 35 4.58 5.10 -1.56
C GLU A 35 6.10 5.29 -1.56
N ASN A 36 6.57 6.43 -2.05
CA ASN A 36 7.98 6.79 -2.09
C ASN A 36 8.56 7.19 -0.72
N SER A 37 7.72 7.74 0.16
CA SER A 37 8.09 8.18 1.52
C SER A 37 7.29 7.41 2.59
N PRO A 38 7.72 6.18 2.97
CA PRO A 38 7.08 5.41 4.04
C PRO A 38 6.98 6.17 5.36
N GLU A 39 7.92 7.07 5.65
CA GLU A 39 7.98 7.91 6.84
C GLU A 39 6.82 8.93 6.94
N LYS A 40 6.22 9.29 5.81
CA LYS A 40 5.06 10.20 5.76
C LYS A 40 3.73 9.50 5.96
N ARG A 41 3.72 8.16 5.99
CA ARG A 41 2.52 7.37 6.30
C ARG A 41 2.12 7.60 7.75
N SER A 42 0.84 7.36 8.05
CA SER A 42 0.37 7.37 9.44
C SER A 42 1.18 6.40 10.31
N LEU A 43 1.38 6.74 11.59
CA LEU A 43 2.08 5.87 12.55
C LEU A 43 1.48 4.46 12.60
N ARG A 44 0.15 4.35 12.48
CA ARG A 44 -0.54 3.06 12.41
C ARG A 44 -0.06 2.21 11.23
N SER A 45 0.00 2.80 10.03
CA SER A 45 0.46 2.08 8.84
C SER A 45 1.91 1.63 8.96
N GLN A 46 2.78 2.46 9.55
CA GLN A 46 4.18 2.10 9.78
C GLN A 46 4.31 0.94 10.78
N HIS A 47 3.51 0.95 11.85
CA HIS A 47 3.44 -0.17 12.79
C HIS A 47 2.90 -1.44 12.15
N ASP A 48 1.84 -1.34 11.35
CA ASP A 48 1.26 -2.49 10.67
C ASP A 48 2.31 -3.15 9.74
N ASP A 49 3.07 -2.36 8.96
CA ASP A 49 4.16 -2.85 8.11
C ASP A 49 5.22 -3.62 8.93
N PHE A 50 5.58 -3.12 10.11
CA PHE A 50 6.51 -3.80 11.02
C PHE A 50 5.94 -5.11 11.58
N TYR A 51 4.72 -5.09 12.15
CA TYR A 51 4.12 -6.25 12.77
C TYR A 51 3.81 -7.37 11.77
N VAL A 52 3.40 -7.03 10.55
CA VAL A 52 3.21 -8.03 9.48
C VAL A 52 4.53 -8.78 9.20
N GLY A 53 5.66 -8.09 9.23
CA GLY A 53 6.99 -8.69 9.10
C GLY A 53 7.30 -9.68 10.23
N GLU A 54 7.10 -9.26 11.48
CA GLU A 54 7.37 -10.08 12.67
C GLU A 54 6.47 -11.34 12.72
N ILE A 55 5.20 -11.16 12.37
CA ILE A 55 4.21 -12.24 12.33
C ILE A 55 4.58 -13.26 11.26
N LYS A 56 5.01 -12.79 10.09
CA LYS A 56 5.52 -13.66 9.03
C LYS A 56 6.77 -14.43 9.47
N ARG A 57 7.69 -13.78 10.20
CA ARG A 57 8.88 -14.42 10.78
C ARG A 57 8.49 -15.53 11.76
N ILE A 58 7.63 -15.23 12.74
CA ILE A 58 7.17 -16.21 13.74
C ILE A 58 6.47 -17.40 13.07
N TRP A 59 5.63 -17.13 12.06
CA TRP A 59 4.96 -18.19 11.30
C TRP A 59 5.96 -19.09 10.57
N GLN A 60 6.95 -18.50 9.88
CA GLN A 60 8.01 -19.24 9.19
C GLN A 60 8.88 -20.04 10.15
N ASP A 61 9.28 -19.47 11.28
CA ASP A 61 10.05 -20.13 12.35
C ASP A 61 9.30 -21.32 12.94
N SER A 62 7.97 -21.22 13.02
CA SER A 62 7.12 -22.32 13.46
C SER A 62 7.00 -23.46 12.43
N LYS A 63 7.65 -23.35 11.25
CA LYS A 63 7.45 -24.20 10.06
C LYS A 63 6.00 -24.16 9.57
N CYS A 64 5.39 -22.98 9.62
CA CYS A 64 4.01 -22.74 9.21
C CYS A 64 2.95 -23.55 9.98
N ARG A 65 3.28 -24.08 11.16
CA ARG A 65 2.38 -24.93 11.98
C ARG A 65 1.37 -24.11 12.77
N TYR A 66 1.73 -22.88 13.14
CA TYR A 66 0.86 -22.03 13.95
C TYR A 66 -0.17 -21.34 13.05
N GLY A 67 -1.44 -21.55 13.37
CA GLY A 67 -2.55 -20.83 12.75
C GLY A 67 -2.71 -19.41 13.31
N VAL A 68 -3.60 -18.63 12.70
CA VAL A 68 -3.79 -17.19 12.96
C VAL A 68 -3.88 -16.86 14.46
N ARG A 69 -4.69 -17.58 15.24
CA ARG A 69 -4.87 -17.33 16.69
C ARG A 69 -3.63 -17.46 17.56
N LYS A 70 -2.57 -18.10 17.06
CA LYS A 70 -1.33 -18.33 17.81
C LYS A 70 -0.20 -17.42 17.35
N VAL A 71 -0.29 -16.86 16.14
CA VAL A 71 0.69 -15.92 15.60
C VAL A 71 0.26 -14.47 15.83
N TRP A 72 -1.05 -14.21 15.81
CA TRP A 72 -1.67 -12.93 16.17
C TRP A 72 -1.84 -12.81 17.68
#